data_AF-A0A942EZN2-F1
#
_entry.id   AF-A0A942EZN2-F1
#
_cell.length_a   1.000
_cell.length_b   1.000
_cell.length_c   1.000
_cell.angle_alpha   90.00
_cell.angle_beta   90.00
_cell.angle_gamma   90.00
#
_symmetry.space_group_name_H-M   'P 1'
#
loop_
_entity.id
_entity.type
_entity.pdbx_description
1 polymer ?
#
loop_
_entity_poly.entity_id
_entity_poly.type
_entity_poly.pdbx_seq_one_letter_code
_entity_poly.pdbx_strand_id
1 'polypeptide(L)'
;MQGPGMPREDVSGPPLGSSLDEVTPFADSGAGIHRNAPHPHRSCLYGLVGEVACAGGEGTETNPYAIAANFIAYLSCAIGRGVYLPIGNTWHHTRIFCLHIGRSGRGRKGDAVQLVLRIDQALRELDDRYAPQIHRGGLSSREGLVALMHDGYRQGKQEIPAIEDKRLWVVESEFANVLHQGRREGNTLSAALRDCWDGVSLKPATKSNRMYASHPHVCLSGAISPSELTEMMTARELTNGFANRFLMIWAERSQILPFPKATPQATVNALASRVLEILRFTGADQVDQRDHLRMELSAQAQWRYAQLYRTELNEDQGSEVVNSMLERRAPMLLRLAMLFALTDLQTRVDVPHIDAAMAWIQYITASVRYVFVSAADDARMAQALELSNRVLAFLHDRGQATRSQISTECFRGKVPKSLIDDSLQCLLTSTPPKITVRQADRSDGAPGAPLRVYRLAAP
;
A
#
# COMPACT_ATOMS: atom_id res chain seq x y z
N MET A 1 22.66 9.91 -73.92
CA MET A 1 21.75 10.25 -75.04
C MET A 1 20.33 10.25 -74.51
N GLN A 2 19.45 11.10 -75.07
CA GLN A 2 17.98 10.97 -75.18
C GLN A 2 17.15 10.60 -73.92
N GLY A 3 16.18 11.46 -73.59
CA GLY A 3 14.93 11.07 -72.88
C GLY A 3 13.92 10.44 -73.86
N PRO A 4 12.57 10.53 -73.67
CA PRO A 4 11.80 11.35 -72.72
C PRO A 4 10.62 10.58 -72.03
N GLY A 5 9.70 11.29 -71.35
CA GLY A 5 8.37 10.73 -70.97
C GLY A 5 7.63 11.48 -69.85
N MET A 6 6.71 12.39 -70.21
CA MET A 6 5.75 13.07 -69.31
C MET A 6 4.35 12.40 -69.42
N PRO A 7 3.36 12.62 -68.52
CA PRO A 7 2.63 13.91 -68.42
C PRO A 7 2.13 14.30 -67.00
N ARG A 8 1.33 15.38 -66.96
CA ARG A 8 0.77 16.07 -65.78
C ARG A 8 -0.74 15.78 -65.57
N GLU A 9 -1.29 16.48 -64.55
CA GLU A 9 -2.66 17.03 -64.43
C GLU A 9 -3.78 16.15 -63.77
N ASP A 10 -4.67 16.66 -62.88
CA ASP A 10 -4.59 17.84 -61.98
C ASP A 10 -5.69 17.92 -60.87
N VAL A 11 -5.59 18.90 -59.96
CA VAL A 11 -6.67 19.66 -59.23
C VAL A 11 -7.72 18.92 -58.35
N SER A 12 -7.71 19.18 -57.03
CA SER A 12 -8.75 20.00 -56.33
C SER A 12 -8.77 19.85 -54.80
N GLY A 13 -8.91 20.98 -54.08
CA GLY A 13 -9.19 21.05 -52.64
C GLY A 13 -9.62 22.48 -52.25
N PRO A 14 -10.77 22.69 -51.57
CA PRO A 14 -11.35 24.02 -51.35
C PRO A 14 -10.69 24.82 -50.19
N PRO A 15 -10.94 26.13 -50.07
CA PRO A 15 -10.08 27.06 -49.33
C PRO A 15 -10.36 27.17 -47.82
N LEU A 16 -9.44 27.81 -47.10
CA LEU A 16 -9.55 28.12 -45.67
C LEU A 16 -10.78 29.00 -45.38
N GLY A 17 -11.64 28.51 -44.48
CA GLY A 17 -12.68 29.30 -43.81
C GLY A 17 -12.23 29.69 -42.39
N SER A 18 -12.49 30.93 -42.01
CA SER A 18 -12.01 31.57 -40.78
C SER A 18 -12.90 31.36 -39.56
N SER A 19 -12.29 31.12 -38.39
CA SER A 19 -12.73 31.71 -37.13
C SER A 19 -11.56 31.74 -36.13
N LEU A 20 -10.95 32.92 -35.96
CA LEU A 20 -10.28 33.28 -34.72
C LEU A 20 -11.33 33.69 -33.68
N ASP A 21 -10.90 33.84 -32.43
CA ASP A 21 -11.70 34.08 -31.22
C ASP A 21 -12.42 32.80 -30.70
N GLU A 22 -12.34 32.40 -29.44
CA GLU A 22 -11.76 33.06 -28.25
C GLU A 22 -10.69 32.17 -27.58
N VAL A 23 -9.48 32.71 -27.36
CA VAL A 23 -8.53 32.09 -26.42
C VAL A 23 -8.94 32.51 -25.00
N THR A 24 -9.68 31.64 -24.32
CA THR A 24 -9.89 31.81 -22.88
C THR A 24 -8.54 31.68 -22.17
N PRO A 25 -8.16 32.64 -21.29
CA PRO A 25 -6.99 32.48 -20.46
C PRO A 25 -7.29 31.44 -19.39
N PHE A 26 -6.98 30.18 -19.69
CA PHE A 26 -6.70 29.22 -18.62
C PHE A 26 -5.61 29.85 -17.76
N ALA A 27 -5.97 30.18 -16.52
CA ALA A 27 -5.07 30.79 -15.56
C ALA A 27 -4.00 29.76 -15.16
N ASP A 28 -2.94 29.70 -15.96
CA ASP A 28 -1.75 28.91 -15.67
C ASP A 28 -1.07 29.48 -14.42
N SER A 29 -1.41 28.86 -13.28
CA SER A 29 -0.68 28.95 -12.03
C SER A 29 -0.31 27.55 -11.53
N GLY A 30 -0.08 26.63 -12.48
CA GLY A 30 0.41 25.27 -12.25
C GLY A 30 1.89 25.09 -12.55
N ALA A 31 2.62 26.20 -12.77
CA ALA A 31 3.99 26.20 -13.25
C ALA A 31 4.98 25.41 -12.36
N GLY A 32 5.51 24.31 -12.92
CA GLY A 32 6.86 23.83 -12.59
C GLY A 32 7.07 23.00 -11.33
N ILE A 33 6.03 22.48 -10.67
CA ILE A 33 6.21 21.60 -9.50
C ILE A 33 6.44 20.16 -9.95
N HIS A 34 7.70 19.85 -10.29
CA HIS A 34 8.15 18.51 -10.59
C HIS A 34 8.38 17.71 -9.30
N ARG A 35 7.96 16.43 -9.27
CA ARG A 35 8.31 15.49 -8.19
C ARG A 35 8.88 14.20 -8.74
N ASN A 36 9.80 13.60 -7.99
CA ASN A 36 10.34 12.29 -8.30
C ASN A 36 9.33 11.19 -7.99
N ALA A 37 9.44 10.06 -8.68
CA ALA A 37 8.81 8.83 -8.24
C ALA A 37 9.38 8.38 -6.88
N PRO A 38 8.66 7.58 -6.08
CA PRO A 38 9.17 7.01 -4.84
C PRO A 38 10.42 6.16 -5.09
N HIS A 39 11.48 6.42 -4.33
CA HIS A 39 12.71 5.64 -4.36
C HIS A 39 12.82 4.83 -3.05
N PRO A 40 12.60 3.50 -3.09
CA PRO A 40 12.69 2.66 -1.89
C PRO A 40 14.12 2.53 -1.39
N HIS A 41 14.29 2.49 -0.06
CA HIS A 41 15.59 2.22 0.55
C HIS A 41 16.03 0.76 0.29
N ARG A 42 17.36 0.50 0.26
CA ARG A 42 17.87 -0.87 0.04
C ARG A 42 17.44 -1.85 1.14
N SER A 43 17.18 -1.38 2.36
CA SER A 43 16.72 -2.21 3.49
C SER A 43 15.38 -2.91 3.26
N CYS A 44 14.56 -2.49 2.28
CA CYS A 44 13.37 -3.26 1.91
C CYS A 44 13.73 -4.65 1.35
N LEU A 45 14.91 -4.78 0.73
CA LEU A 45 15.42 -6.01 0.14
C LEU A 45 16.22 -6.81 1.19
N TYR A 46 15.54 -7.18 2.30
CA TYR A 46 16.11 -7.94 3.40
C TYR A 46 16.02 -9.46 3.17
N GLY A 47 17.03 -10.21 3.63
CA GLY A 47 17.05 -11.68 3.65
C GLY A 47 16.67 -12.31 2.31
N LEU A 48 16.00 -13.47 2.37
CA LEU A 48 15.55 -14.19 1.17
C LEU A 48 14.64 -13.35 0.27
N VAL A 49 13.85 -12.42 0.84
CA VAL A 49 13.01 -11.50 0.04
C VAL A 49 13.86 -10.62 -0.87
N GLY A 50 14.98 -10.09 -0.34
CA GLY A 50 15.93 -9.30 -1.12
C GLY A 50 16.67 -10.13 -2.17
N GLU A 51 16.98 -11.38 -1.86
CA GLU A 51 17.69 -12.27 -2.79
C GLU A 51 16.82 -12.67 -3.99
N VAL A 52 15.56 -13.06 -3.76
CA VAL A 52 14.58 -13.32 -4.83
C VAL A 52 14.37 -12.07 -5.69
N ALA A 53 14.25 -10.90 -5.06
CA ALA A 53 14.09 -9.63 -5.75
C ALA A 53 15.27 -9.29 -6.66
N CYS A 54 16.50 -9.41 -6.16
CA CYS A 54 17.71 -9.21 -6.94
C CYS A 54 17.81 -10.20 -8.10
N ALA A 55 17.61 -11.51 -7.85
CA ALA A 55 17.70 -12.56 -8.86
C ALA A 55 16.64 -12.48 -9.99
N GLY A 56 15.50 -11.80 -9.73
CA GLY A 56 14.49 -11.52 -10.75
C GLY A 56 14.69 -10.19 -11.48
N GLY A 57 15.34 -9.21 -10.85
CA GLY A 57 15.70 -7.92 -11.48
C GLY A 57 17.01 -7.96 -12.28
N GLU A 58 17.90 -8.91 -11.99
CA GLU A 58 19.17 -9.06 -12.68
C GLU A 58 18.97 -9.40 -14.17
N GLY A 59 19.45 -8.53 -15.06
CA GLY A 59 19.33 -8.73 -16.51
C GLY A 59 17.89 -8.64 -17.06
N THR A 60 16.95 -8.07 -16.31
CA THR A 60 15.55 -7.86 -16.75
C THR A 60 15.10 -6.40 -16.63
N GLU A 61 13.99 -6.03 -17.28
CA GLU A 61 13.34 -4.73 -17.05
C GLU A 61 12.58 -4.68 -15.70
N THR A 62 12.42 -5.82 -15.02
CA THR A 62 11.47 -5.98 -13.92
C THR A 62 11.98 -5.31 -12.65
N ASN A 63 11.11 -4.52 -12.01
CA ASN A 63 11.47 -3.81 -10.79
C ASN A 63 11.68 -4.80 -9.61
N PRO A 64 12.85 -4.83 -8.95
CA PRO A 64 13.11 -5.78 -7.87
C PRO A 64 12.13 -5.62 -6.69
N TYR A 65 11.67 -4.40 -6.40
CA TYR A 65 10.70 -4.16 -5.32
C TYR A 65 9.28 -4.64 -5.69
N ALA A 66 8.93 -4.72 -6.97
CA ALA A 66 7.70 -5.36 -7.41
C ALA A 66 7.77 -6.89 -7.28
N ILE A 67 8.93 -7.49 -7.59
CA ILE A 67 9.18 -8.92 -7.35
C ILE A 67 9.13 -9.22 -5.85
N ALA A 68 9.81 -8.41 -5.04
CA ALA A 68 9.81 -8.52 -3.59
C ALA A 68 8.39 -8.47 -3.00
N ALA A 69 7.54 -7.54 -3.45
CA ALA A 69 6.15 -7.44 -2.97
C ALA A 69 5.31 -8.67 -3.33
N ASN A 70 5.51 -9.27 -4.52
CA ASN A 70 4.86 -10.53 -4.90
C ASN A 70 5.36 -11.70 -4.04
N PHE A 71 6.68 -11.79 -3.83
CA PHE A 71 7.28 -12.84 -3.01
C PHE A 71 6.92 -12.72 -1.52
N ILE A 72 6.80 -11.49 -0.99
CA ILE A 72 6.29 -11.21 0.36
C ILE A 72 4.88 -11.79 0.53
N ALA A 73 3.96 -11.54 -0.40
CA ALA A 73 2.60 -12.05 -0.34
C ALA A 73 2.55 -13.59 -0.49
N TYR A 74 3.37 -14.16 -1.38
CA TYR A 74 3.49 -15.60 -1.56
C TYR A 74 4.03 -16.31 -0.30
N LEU A 75 5.19 -15.89 0.21
CA LEU A 75 5.83 -16.51 1.37
C LEU A 75 4.96 -16.34 2.63
N SER A 76 4.33 -15.17 2.78
CA SER A 76 3.31 -14.94 3.81
C SER A 76 2.18 -15.97 3.76
N CYS A 77 1.69 -16.29 2.55
CA CYS A 77 0.68 -17.32 2.36
C CYS A 77 1.19 -18.71 2.74
N ALA A 78 2.34 -19.09 2.17
CA ALA A 78 2.93 -20.42 2.32
C ALA A 78 3.23 -20.77 3.80
N ILE A 79 3.66 -19.80 4.62
CA ILE A 79 3.89 -19.97 6.07
C ILE A 79 2.60 -20.33 6.83
N GLY A 80 1.43 -19.90 6.34
CA GLY A 80 0.15 -20.29 6.91
C GLY A 80 -0.17 -19.70 8.28
N ARG A 81 -1.11 -20.36 8.98
CA ARG A 81 -1.71 -19.90 10.24
C ARG A 81 -1.06 -20.52 11.49
N GLY A 82 0.06 -21.22 11.33
CA GLY A 82 0.81 -21.81 12.44
C GLY A 82 1.57 -20.76 13.26
N VAL A 83 2.10 -19.73 12.59
CA VAL A 83 2.96 -18.71 13.21
C VAL A 83 2.19 -17.46 13.62
N TYR A 84 2.39 -16.99 14.86
CA TYR A 84 1.71 -15.80 15.38
C TYR A 84 2.56 -14.94 16.32
N LEU A 85 2.32 -13.63 16.31
CA LEU A 85 2.88 -12.65 17.27
C LEU A 85 1.74 -12.00 18.06
N PRO A 86 1.63 -12.20 19.39
CA PRO A 86 0.61 -11.57 20.21
C PRO A 86 0.98 -10.13 20.57
N ILE A 87 0.10 -9.17 20.28
CA ILE A 87 0.18 -7.78 20.73
C ILE A 87 -1.14 -7.42 21.41
N GLY A 88 -1.13 -7.35 22.74
CA GLY A 88 -2.36 -7.29 23.54
C GLY A 88 -3.27 -8.47 23.22
N ASN A 89 -4.54 -8.18 22.90
CA ASN A 89 -5.53 -9.19 22.54
C ASN A 89 -5.53 -9.55 21.03
N THR A 90 -4.62 -8.99 20.22
CA THR A 90 -4.54 -9.25 18.77
C THR A 90 -3.41 -10.21 18.44
N TRP A 91 -3.70 -11.29 17.70
CA TRP A 91 -2.71 -12.26 17.23
C TRP A 91 -2.37 -11.98 15.77
N HIS A 92 -1.22 -11.34 15.55
CA HIS A 92 -0.72 -11.05 14.22
C HIS A 92 -0.17 -12.32 13.58
N HIS A 93 -0.41 -12.48 12.29
CA HIS A 93 0.08 -13.57 11.46
C HIS A 93 0.68 -12.94 10.20
N THR A 94 1.53 -13.67 9.46
CA THR A 94 2.01 -13.25 8.13
C THR A 94 0.88 -13.33 7.10
N ARG A 95 -0.11 -12.45 7.19
CA ARG A 95 -1.16 -12.23 6.18
C ARG A 95 -0.93 -10.86 5.54
N ILE A 96 -0.50 -10.84 4.28
CA ILE A 96 -0.11 -9.62 3.58
C ILE A 96 -0.82 -9.52 2.24
N PHE A 97 -1.43 -8.37 1.98
CA PHE A 97 -1.93 -7.99 0.66
C PHE A 97 -1.00 -6.92 0.09
N CYS A 98 -0.57 -7.07 -1.15
CA CYS A 98 0.26 -6.13 -1.90
C CYS A 98 -0.51 -5.61 -3.10
N LEU A 99 -0.33 -4.34 -3.45
CA LEU A 99 -0.91 -3.74 -4.66
C LEU A 99 0.19 -3.04 -5.46
N HIS A 100 0.57 -3.64 -6.59
CA HIS A 100 1.54 -3.09 -7.53
C HIS A 100 0.85 -2.08 -8.46
N ILE A 101 1.13 -0.80 -8.22
CA ILE A 101 0.68 0.32 -9.02
C ILE A 101 1.78 0.66 -10.03
N GLY A 102 1.45 0.67 -11.31
CA GLY A 102 2.39 1.04 -12.37
C GLY A 102 1.70 1.20 -13.71
N ARG A 103 2.14 2.17 -14.52
CA ARG A 103 1.53 2.46 -15.84
C ARG A 103 1.56 1.22 -16.73
N SER A 104 0.55 1.06 -17.59
CA SER A 104 0.47 -0.08 -18.52
C SER A 104 1.70 -0.13 -19.44
N GLY A 105 2.18 -1.34 -19.75
CA GLY A 105 3.47 -1.59 -20.41
C GLY A 105 4.70 -1.32 -19.52
N ARG A 106 4.82 -0.11 -18.96
CA ARG A 106 5.98 0.35 -18.15
C ARG A 106 6.09 -0.34 -16.79
N GLY A 107 4.96 -0.72 -16.18
CA GLY A 107 4.89 -1.29 -14.84
C GLY A 107 5.53 -2.67 -14.70
N ARG A 108 5.68 -3.43 -15.81
CA ARG A 108 6.17 -4.83 -15.79
C ARG A 108 5.43 -5.74 -14.77
N LYS A 109 4.14 -5.45 -14.55
CA LYS A 109 3.31 -6.04 -13.48
C LYS A 109 3.16 -7.55 -13.61
N GLY A 110 2.91 -8.03 -14.84
CA GLY A 110 2.84 -9.46 -15.14
C GLY A 110 4.19 -10.18 -15.09
N ASP A 111 5.30 -9.47 -15.32
CA ASP A 111 6.66 -10.03 -15.26
C ASP A 111 7.13 -10.18 -13.80
N ALA A 112 6.73 -9.25 -12.91
CA ALA A 112 7.09 -9.23 -11.49
C ALA A 112 6.64 -10.45 -10.67
N VAL A 113 5.64 -11.21 -11.14
CA VAL A 113 5.16 -12.42 -10.46
C VAL A 113 5.79 -13.72 -11.02
N GLN A 114 6.45 -13.69 -12.20
CA GLN A 114 6.88 -14.92 -12.89
C GLN A 114 7.96 -15.69 -12.14
N LEU A 115 8.94 -15.01 -11.53
CA LEU A 115 9.96 -15.70 -10.73
C LEU A 115 9.34 -16.39 -9.51
N VAL A 116 8.35 -15.76 -8.87
CA VAL A 116 7.64 -16.32 -7.70
C VAL A 116 6.86 -17.58 -8.10
N LEU A 117 6.19 -17.57 -9.26
CA LEU A 117 5.51 -18.76 -9.81
C LEU A 117 6.49 -19.89 -10.17
N ARG A 118 7.70 -19.57 -10.65
CA ARG A 118 8.75 -20.57 -10.90
C ARG A 118 9.32 -21.16 -9.61
N ILE A 119 9.42 -20.35 -8.55
CA ILE A 119 9.79 -20.82 -7.21
C ILE A 119 8.70 -21.73 -6.64
N ASP A 120 7.41 -21.40 -6.80
CA ASP A 120 6.30 -22.28 -6.39
C ASP A 120 6.32 -23.61 -7.14
N GLN A 121 6.48 -23.59 -8.47
CA GLN A 121 6.59 -24.82 -9.27
C GLN A 121 7.75 -25.72 -8.79
N ALA A 122 8.92 -25.13 -8.54
CA ALA A 122 10.06 -25.87 -7.99
C ALA A 122 9.83 -26.33 -6.53
N LEU A 123 9.06 -25.60 -5.72
CA LEU A 123 8.67 -26.03 -4.38
C LEU A 123 7.73 -27.25 -4.44
N ARG A 124 6.78 -27.30 -5.38
CA ARG A 124 5.90 -28.47 -5.60
C ARG A 124 6.66 -29.71 -6.02
N GLU A 125 7.66 -29.53 -6.89
CA GLU A 125 8.56 -30.60 -7.33
C GLU A 125 9.45 -31.13 -6.19
N LEU A 126 9.74 -30.31 -5.17
CA LEU A 126 10.44 -30.73 -3.96
C LEU A 126 9.50 -31.41 -2.93
N ASP A 127 8.38 -30.77 -2.58
CA ASP A 127 7.38 -31.25 -1.62
C ASP A 127 6.07 -30.42 -1.68
N ASP A 128 5.09 -30.85 -2.48
CA ASP A 128 3.82 -30.13 -2.73
C ASP A 128 3.01 -29.80 -1.46
N ARG A 129 3.21 -30.53 -0.35
CA ARG A 129 2.56 -30.24 0.94
C ARG A 129 2.88 -28.84 1.48
N TYR A 130 4.02 -28.27 1.10
CA TYR A 130 4.42 -26.93 1.51
C TYR A 130 3.92 -25.82 0.58
N ALA A 131 3.50 -26.15 -0.65
CA ALA A 131 3.08 -25.15 -1.63
C ALA A 131 1.60 -24.75 -1.41
N PRO A 132 1.29 -23.45 -1.20
CA PRO A 132 -0.07 -22.99 -0.95
C PRO A 132 -0.97 -23.14 -2.19
N GLN A 133 -2.28 -23.06 -2.01
CA GLN A 133 -3.20 -22.95 -3.15
C GLN A 133 -3.02 -21.58 -3.82
N ILE A 134 -3.01 -21.54 -5.17
CA ILE A 134 -2.90 -20.30 -5.94
C ILE A 134 -4.16 -20.09 -6.77
N HIS A 135 -4.83 -18.94 -6.58
CA HIS A 135 -5.94 -18.50 -7.43
C HIS A 135 -5.50 -17.34 -8.34
N ARG A 136 -5.75 -17.48 -9.65
CA ARG A 136 -5.39 -16.48 -10.67
C ARG A 136 -6.56 -16.11 -11.59
N GLY A 137 -7.76 -16.62 -11.30
CA GLY A 137 -8.94 -16.52 -12.18
C GLY A 137 -9.84 -15.30 -11.93
N GLY A 138 -9.40 -14.34 -11.10
CA GLY A 138 -10.22 -13.20 -10.68
C GLY A 138 -11.17 -13.51 -9.52
N LEU A 139 -11.34 -12.56 -8.60
CA LEU A 139 -12.31 -12.62 -7.51
C LEU A 139 -13.62 -11.92 -7.90
N SER A 140 -14.74 -12.65 -7.73
CA SER A 140 -16.08 -12.19 -8.14
C SER A 140 -17.00 -11.86 -6.96
N SER A 141 -17.10 -12.73 -5.94
CA SER A 141 -17.96 -12.53 -4.77
C SER A 141 -17.35 -13.14 -3.50
N ARG A 142 -18.00 -12.89 -2.34
CA ARG A 142 -17.66 -13.57 -1.07
C ARG A 142 -17.79 -15.08 -1.19
N GLU A 143 -18.87 -15.56 -1.81
CA GLU A 143 -19.19 -16.98 -1.97
C GLU A 143 -18.14 -17.66 -2.85
N GLY A 144 -17.72 -17.01 -3.95
CA GLY A 144 -16.62 -17.48 -4.79
C GLY A 144 -15.29 -17.56 -4.05
N LEU A 145 -14.99 -16.58 -3.19
CA LEU A 145 -13.79 -16.63 -2.33
C LEU A 145 -13.88 -17.77 -1.29
N VAL A 146 -15.03 -17.95 -0.64
CA VAL A 146 -15.25 -19.05 0.33
C VAL A 146 -15.14 -20.42 -0.35
N ALA A 147 -15.64 -20.57 -1.58
CA ALA A 147 -15.57 -21.82 -2.33
C ALA A 147 -14.13 -22.32 -2.58
N LEU A 148 -13.14 -21.44 -2.49
CA LEU A 148 -11.72 -21.79 -2.60
C LEU A 148 -11.10 -22.31 -1.29
N MET A 149 -11.79 -22.25 -0.15
CA MET A 149 -11.23 -22.60 1.17
C MET A 149 -12.29 -23.08 2.20
N HIS A 150 -13.39 -23.69 1.77
CA HIS A 150 -14.55 -23.95 2.64
C HIS A 150 -14.37 -25.11 3.64
N ASP A 151 -15.12 -25.06 4.75
CA ASP A 151 -15.12 -26.06 5.84
C ASP A 151 -16.11 -27.21 5.58
N GLY A 152 -16.18 -27.64 4.32
CA GLY A 152 -17.21 -28.55 3.81
C GLY A 152 -18.58 -27.88 3.68
N TYR A 153 -19.43 -28.41 2.80
CA TYR A 153 -20.85 -28.00 2.70
C TYR A 153 -21.68 -29.10 2.01
N ARG A 154 -23.02 -28.95 2.03
CA ARG A 154 -23.92 -29.92 1.41
C ARG A 154 -24.62 -29.34 0.18
N GLN A 155 -24.29 -29.87 -0.99
CA GLN A 155 -24.91 -29.52 -2.27
C GLN A 155 -26.05 -30.50 -2.58
N GLY A 156 -27.28 -30.12 -2.24
CA GLY A 156 -28.48 -30.94 -2.45
C GLY A 156 -28.50 -32.18 -1.56
N LYS A 157 -28.06 -33.33 -2.08
CA LYS A 157 -27.84 -34.59 -1.32
C LYS A 157 -26.35 -34.94 -1.14
N GLN A 158 -25.45 -34.29 -1.87
CA GLN A 158 -24.01 -34.57 -1.83
C GLN A 158 -23.35 -33.77 -0.72
N GLU A 159 -22.50 -34.42 0.08
CA GLU A 159 -21.52 -33.73 0.92
C GLU A 159 -20.26 -33.44 0.12
N ILE A 160 -19.79 -32.19 0.19
CA ILE A 160 -18.51 -31.76 -0.33
C ILE A 160 -17.56 -31.66 0.88
N PRO A 161 -16.44 -32.40 0.89
CA PRO A 161 -15.50 -32.41 2.01
C PRO A 161 -14.86 -31.04 2.22
N ALA A 162 -14.27 -30.81 3.39
CA ALA A 162 -13.54 -29.57 3.64
C ALA A 162 -12.26 -29.48 2.81
N ILE A 163 -11.91 -28.25 2.43
CA ILE A 163 -10.56 -27.92 1.97
C ILE A 163 -9.76 -27.67 3.26
N GLU A 164 -8.92 -28.62 3.66
CA GLU A 164 -8.20 -28.55 4.94
C GLU A 164 -7.15 -27.44 4.94
N ASP A 165 -6.36 -27.33 3.88
CA ASP A 165 -5.38 -26.25 3.73
C ASP A 165 -6.06 -24.92 3.37
N LYS A 166 -6.03 -23.96 4.30
CA LYS A 166 -6.61 -22.61 4.13
C LYS A 166 -5.64 -21.59 3.56
N ARG A 167 -4.42 -21.98 3.16
CA ARG A 167 -3.40 -21.11 2.56
C ARG A 167 -3.76 -20.80 1.11
N LEU A 168 -4.38 -19.64 0.87
CA LEU A 168 -4.73 -19.17 -0.47
C LEU A 168 -3.95 -17.91 -0.85
N TRP A 169 -3.11 -18.02 -1.88
CA TRP A 169 -2.50 -16.86 -2.55
C TRP A 169 -3.34 -16.47 -3.76
N VAL A 170 -3.93 -15.28 -3.70
CA VAL A 170 -4.70 -14.71 -4.81
C VAL A 170 -3.79 -13.79 -5.62
N VAL A 171 -3.71 -13.99 -6.93
CA VAL A 171 -2.99 -13.12 -7.87
C VAL A 171 -3.99 -12.43 -8.80
N GLU A 172 -4.26 -11.15 -8.53
CA GLU A 172 -5.14 -10.30 -9.32
C GLU A 172 -4.33 -9.44 -10.29
N SER A 173 -4.18 -9.92 -11.53
CA SER A 173 -3.50 -9.16 -12.59
C SER A 173 -4.23 -7.88 -13.01
N GLU A 174 -5.53 -7.80 -12.72
CA GLU A 174 -6.42 -6.67 -13.01
C GLU A 174 -7.26 -6.33 -11.77
N PHE A 175 -6.63 -5.72 -10.77
CA PHE A 175 -7.29 -5.40 -9.49
C PHE A 175 -8.47 -4.40 -9.64
N ALA A 176 -8.55 -3.69 -10.77
CA ALA A 176 -9.72 -2.93 -11.20
C ALA A 176 -11.01 -3.79 -11.14
N ASN A 177 -10.94 -5.07 -11.51
CA ASN A 177 -12.09 -5.97 -11.44
C ASN A 177 -12.58 -6.15 -10.00
N VAL A 178 -11.69 -6.29 -9.01
CA VAL A 178 -12.06 -6.40 -7.58
C VAL A 178 -12.81 -5.16 -7.09
N LEU A 179 -12.33 -3.96 -7.46
CA LEU A 179 -12.98 -2.69 -7.14
C LEU A 179 -14.36 -2.59 -7.82
N HIS A 180 -14.47 -2.96 -9.10
CA HIS A 180 -15.75 -2.99 -9.82
C HIS A 180 -16.75 -3.95 -9.18
N GLN A 181 -16.33 -5.17 -8.80
CA GLN A 181 -17.19 -6.13 -8.11
C GLN A 181 -17.64 -5.61 -6.75
N GLY A 182 -16.75 -4.95 -5.98
CA GLY A 182 -17.07 -4.32 -4.70
C GLY A 182 -18.10 -3.18 -4.78
N ARG A 183 -18.28 -2.56 -5.95
CA ARG A 183 -19.31 -1.54 -6.21
C ARG A 183 -20.69 -2.14 -6.54
N ARG A 184 -20.79 -3.40 -6.95
CA ARG A 184 -22.08 -4.03 -7.33
C ARG A 184 -23.00 -4.20 -6.13
N GLU A 185 -24.26 -3.84 -6.28
CA GLU A 185 -25.26 -3.97 -5.21
C GLU A 185 -25.40 -5.44 -4.76
N GLY A 186 -25.50 -5.65 -3.46
CA GLY A 186 -25.51 -6.99 -2.85
C GLY A 186 -24.15 -7.71 -2.78
N ASN A 187 -23.12 -7.28 -3.52
CA ASN A 187 -21.81 -7.94 -3.47
C ASN A 187 -21.07 -7.58 -2.16
N THR A 188 -20.49 -8.59 -1.51
CA THR A 188 -19.77 -8.45 -0.23
C THR A 188 -18.29 -8.83 -0.31
N LEU A 189 -17.70 -8.94 -1.52
CA LEU A 189 -16.29 -9.28 -1.73
C LEU A 189 -15.32 -8.36 -0.97
N SER A 190 -15.50 -7.04 -1.03
CA SER A 190 -14.68 -6.06 -0.29
C SER A 190 -14.75 -6.29 1.23
N ALA A 191 -15.91 -6.71 1.77
CA ALA A 191 -16.03 -7.08 3.17
C ALA A 191 -15.27 -8.38 3.47
N ALA A 192 -15.47 -9.43 2.65
CA ALA A 192 -14.79 -10.71 2.81
C ALA A 192 -13.25 -10.56 2.77
N LEU A 193 -12.71 -9.73 1.89
CA LEU A 193 -11.26 -9.46 1.83
C LEU A 193 -10.75 -8.74 3.09
N ARG A 194 -11.54 -7.82 3.67
CA ARG A 194 -11.20 -7.20 4.97
C ARG A 194 -11.18 -8.24 6.09
N ASP A 195 -12.22 -9.08 6.16
CA ASP A 195 -12.36 -10.18 7.11
C ASP A 195 -11.17 -11.17 7.00
N CYS A 196 -10.78 -11.56 5.79
CA CYS A 196 -9.62 -12.42 5.50
C CYS A 196 -8.29 -11.82 5.95
N TRP A 197 -8.06 -10.52 5.73
CA TRP A 197 -6.83 -9.84 6.18
C TRP A 197 -6.72 -9.83 7.71
N ASP A 198 -7.84 -9.62 8.40
CA ASP A 198 -7.92 -9.71 9.85
C ASP A 198 -7.76 -11.17 10.32
N GLY A 199 -8.18 -12.15 9.52
CA GLY A 199 -8.18 -13.59 9.83
C GLY A 199 -9.49 -14.06 10.48
N VAL A 200 -10.56 -13.29 10.27
CA VAL A 200 -11.92 -13.57 10.76
C VAL A 200 -12.56 -14.64 9.88
N SER A 201 -13.37 -15.51 10.48
CA SER A 201 -14.07 -16.57 9.74
C SER A 201 -15.18 -16.00 8.84
N LEU A 202 -15.22 -16.42 7.58
CA LEU A 202 -16.28 -16.07 6.63
C LEU A 202 -17.50 -16.96 6.87
N LYS A 203 -18.39 -16.53 7.78
CA LYS A 203 -19.60 -17.29 8.20
C LYS A 203 -20.88 -16.51 7.85
N PRO A 204 -21.45 -16.68 6.64
CA PRO A 204 -22.69 -16.01 6.27
C PRO A 204 -23.89 -16.58 7.05
N ALA A 205 -24.78 -15.69 7.53
CA ALA A 205 -25.98 -16.05 8.29
C ALA A 205 -27.16 -16.44 7.37
N THR A 206 -26.95 -17.33 6.40
CA THR A 206 -27.97 -17.76 5.44
C THR A 206 -28.77 -18.99 5.93
N LYS A 207 -30.05 -19.06 5.54
CA LYS A 207 -30.94 -20.18 5.89
C LYS A 207 -30.67 -21.44 5.07
N SER A 208 -30.15 -21.30 3.85
CA SER A 208 -29.86 -22.39 2.91
C SER A 208 -28.38 -22.38 2.50
N ASN A 209 -27.86 -23.59 2.23
CA ASN A 209 -26.48 -23.91 1.85
C ASN A 209 -25.40 -23.06 2.57
N ARG A 210 -25.06 -23.45 3.81
CA ARG A 210 -24.04 -22.80 4.64
C ARG A 210 -22.63 -23.13 4.13
N MET A 211 -22.22 -22.57 3.00
CA MET A 211 -20.82 -22.55 2.64
C MET A 211 -20.12 -21.50 3.51
N TYR A 212 -19.11 -21.92 4.27
CA TYR A 212 -18.34 -21.04 5.17
C TYR A 212 -16.87 -21.47 5.18
N ALA A 213 -16.00 -20.55 5.58
CA ALA A 213 -14.59 -20.82 5.80
C ALA A 213 -14.18 -20.31 7.18
N SER A 214 -13.70 -21.19 8.06
CA SER A 214 -13.11 -20.76 9.31
C SER A 214 -11.60 -20.60 9.19
N HIS A 215 -11.06 -19.68 10.01
CA HIS A 215 -9.62 -19.46 10.14
C HIS A 215 -8.87 -19.23 8.79
N PRO A 216 -9.41 -18.44 7.84
CA PRO A 216 -8.82 -18.31 6.50
C PRO A 216 -7.41 -17.69 6.55
N HIS A 217 -6.49 -18.16 5.71
CA HIS A 217 -5.15 -17.60 5.56
C HIS A 217 -4.88 -17.14 4.13
N VAL A 218 -5.53 -16.03 3.78
CA VAL A 218 -5.41 -15.42 2.45
C VAL A 218 -4.28 -14.41 2.42
N CYS A 219 -3.49 -14.43 1.35
CA CYS A 219 -2.63 -13.32 0.93
C CYS A 219 -2.96 -12.96 -0.52
N LEU A 220 -2.66 -11.72 -0.93
CA LEU A 220 -3.12 -11.18 -2.22
C LEU A 220 -2.02 -10.35 -2.89
N SER A 221 -1.76 -10.63 -4.17
CA SER A 221 -0.92 -9.83 -5.06
C SER A 221 -1.79 -9.19 -6.14
N GLY A 222 -2.10 -7.90 -5.98
CA GLY A 222 -2.89 -7.13 -6.93
C GLY A 222 -2.01 -6.30 -7.86
N ALA A 223 -2.47 -6.07 -9.08
CA ALA A 223 -1.84 -5.20 -10.07
C ALA A 223 -2.86 -4.22 -10.66
N ILE A 224 -2.50 -2.95 -10.78
CA ILE A 224 -3.38 -1.90 -11.34
C ILE A 224 -2.59 -0.77 -12.00
N SER A 225 -3.19 -0.01 -12.93
CA SER A 225 -2.62 1.27 -13.36
C SER A 225 -2.99 2.40 -12.37
N PRO A 226 -2.21 3.48 -12.30
CA PRO A 226 -2.56 4.61 -11.43
C PRO A 226 -3.90 5.26 -11.80
N SER A 227 -4.20 5.41 -13.08
CA SER A 227 -5.44 6.05 -13.55
C SER A 227 -6.68 5.26 -13.14
N GLU A 228 -6.69 3.95 -13.39
CA GLU A 228 -7.77 3.05 -12.93
C GLU A 228 -7.90 3.13 -11.40
N LEU A 229 -6.79 3.08 -10.66
CA LEU A 229 -6.84 3.14 -9.21
C LEU A 229 -7.44 4.47 -8.71
N THR A 230 -7.05 5.61 -9.26
CA THR A 230 -7.59 6.93 -8.86
C THR A 230 -9.05 7.14 -9.27
N GLU A 231 -9.49 6.56 -10.39
CA GLU A 231 -10.89 6.62 -10.84
C GLU A 231 -11.79 5.64 -10.06
N MET A 232 -11.23 4.49 -9.68
CA MET A 232 -11.99 3.41 -9.06
C MET A 232 -12.03 3.48 -7.53
N MET A 233 -11.01 4.05 -6.88
CA MET A 233 -10.97 4.18 -5.42
C MET A 233 -11.95 5.25 -4.92
N THR A 234 -13.11 4.81 -4.45
CA THR A 234 -14.17 5.69 -3.93
C THR A 234 -13.95 6.07 -2.47
N ALA A 235 -14.55 7.19 -2.03
CA ALA A 235 -14.61 7.57 -0.62
C ALA A 235 -15.14 6.45 0.30
N ARG A 236 -15.99 5.54 -0.21
CA ARG A 236 -16.49 4.37 0.52
C ARG A 236 -15.41 3.32 0.82
N GLU A 237 -14.47 3.10 -0.10
CA GLU A 237 -13.38 2.11 0.04
C GLU A 237 -12.22 2.64 0.91
N LEU A 238 -12.10 3.97 0.98
CA LEU A 238 -11.24 4.67 1.93
C LEU A 238 -11.78 4.53 3.36
N THR A 239 -13.03 4.98 3.57
CA THR A 239 -13.67 5.05 4.90
C THR A 239 -14.02 3.70 5.51
N ASN A 240 -14.22 2.63 4.70
CA ASN A 240 -14.50 1.29 5.22
C ASN A 240 -13.22 0.48 5.56
N GLY A 241 -12.04 1.06 5.36
CA GLY A 241 -10.73 0.45 5.60
C GLY A 241 -10.34 -0.65 4.60
N PHE A 242 -10.97 -0.74 3.43
CA PHE A 242 -10.53 -1.68 2.40
C PHE A 242 -9.14 -1.31 1.90
N ALA A 243 -8.95 -0.04 1.51
CA ALA A 243 -7.68 0.44 0.97
C ALA A 243 -6.50 0.23 1.93
N ASN A 244 -6.66 0.52 3.23
CA ASN A 244 -5.56 0.45 4.20
C ASN A 244 -5.07 -0.95 4.57
N ARG A 245 -5.64 -2.01 3.99
CA ARG A 245 -5.13 -3.37 4.15
C ARG A 245 -4.09 -3.77 3.08
N PHE A 246 -3.85 -2.93 2.07
CA PHE A 246 -2.90 -3.20 0.98
C PHE A 246 -1.58 -2.45 1.14
N LEU A 247 -0.45 -3.16 1.03
CA LEU A 247 0.87 -2.56 0.80
C LEU A 247 0.91 -2.02 -0.64
N MET A 248 0.47 -0.77 -0.80
CA MET A 248 0.44 -0.10 -2.11
C MET A 248 1.83 0.39 -2.50
N ILE A 249 2.37 -0.09 -3.61
CA ILE A 249 3.70 0.31 -4.10
C ILE A 249 3.64 0.86 -5.52
N TRP A 250 4.36 1.95 -5.75
CA TRP A 250 4.62 2.47 -7.09
C TRP A 250 5.86 1.79 -7.67
N ALA A 251 5.71 0.99 -8.72
CA ALA A 251 6.86 0.41 -9.42
C ALA A 251 6.69 0.38 -10.94
N GLU A 252 7.67 0.94 -11.62
CA GLU A 252 7.90 0.80 -13.06
C GLU A 252 9.26 0.16 -13.34
N ARG A 253 9.47 -0.26 -14.58
CA ARG A 253 10.74 -0.83 -15.05
C ARG A 253 11.96 0.00 -14.67
N SER A 254 13.01 -0.68 -14.24
CA SER A 254 14.29 -0.08 -13.84
C SER A 254 15.18 0.31 -15.02
N GLN A 255 15.02 -0.38 -16.15
CA GLN A 255 15.84 -0.23 -17.35
C GLN A 255 15.02 -0.59 -18.61
N ILE A 256 15.63 -0.41 -19.79
CA ILE A 256 15.04 -0.80 -21.08
C ILE A 256 15.92 -1.90 -21.68
N LEU A 257 15.37 -3.10 -21.85
CA LEU A 257 16.07 -4.29 -22.35
C LEU A 257 15.15 -5.06 -23.31
N PRO A 258 15.51 -5.22 -24.60
CA PRO A 258 14.66 -5.89 -25.57
C PRO A 258 14.58 -7.42 -25.36
N PHE A 259 15.63 -8.02 -24.77
CA PHE A 259 15.76 -9.46 -24.57
C PHE A 259 16.18 -9.77 -23.12
N PRO A 260 15.27 -9.62 -22.14
CA PRO A 260 15.55 -9.98 -20.75
C PRO A 260 15.85 -11.49 -20.65
N LYS A 261 16.85 -11.86 -19.86
CA LYS A 261 17.19 -13.28 -19.64
C LYS A 261 16.33 -13.85 -18.51
N ALA A 262 15.87 -15.09 -18.67
CA ALA A 262 15.21 -15.80 -17.58
C ALA A 262 16.22 -16.14 -16.47
N THR A 263 15.84 -15.96 -15.20
CA THR A 263 16.64 -16.42 -14.04
C THR A 263 17.01 -17.90 -14.20
N PRO A 264 18.29 -18.31 -14.09
CA PRO A 264 18.72 -19.68 -14.32
C PRO A 264 17.97 -20.70 -13.45
N GLN A 265 17.68 -21.89 -13.97
CA GLN A 265 16.91 -22.88 -13.20
C GLN A 265 17.65 -23.36 -11.93
N ALA A 266 18.98 -23.42 -11.95
CA ALA A 266 19.78 -23.70 -10.75
C ALA A 266 19.52 -22.66 -9.64
N THR A 267 19.41 -21.37 -9.99
CA THR A 267 19.07 -20.30 -9.05
C THR A 267 17.64 -20.46 -8.52
N VAL A 268 16.68 -20.79 -9.38
CA VAL A 268 15.29 -21.06 -8.96
C VAL A 268 15.21 -22.23 -7.97
N ASN A 269 15.90 -23.34 -8.25
CA ASN A 269 15.92 -24.52 -7.40
C ASN A 269 16.59 -24.23 -6.03
N ALA A 270 17.65 -23.41 -6.01
CA ALA A 270 18.29 -22.97 -4.77
C ALA A 270 17.37 -22.06 -3.94
N LEU A 271 16.65 -21.13 -4.57
CA LEU A 271 15.67 -20.27 -3.90
C LEU A 271 14.48 -21.09 -3.35
N ALA A 272 13.96 -22.03 -4.12
CA ALA A 272 12.88 -22.94 -3.69
C ALA A 272 13.31 -23.84 -2.52
N SER A 273 14.57 -24.28 -2.49
CA SER A 273 15.13 -25.06 -1.39
C SER A 273 15.19 -24.26 -0.08
N ARG A 274 15.50 -22.95 -0.16
CA ARG A 274 15.47 -22.05 1.01
C ARG A 274 14.06 -21.65 1.44
N VAL A 275 13.11 -21.54 0.50
CA VAL A 275 11.69 -21.44 0.85
C VAL A 275 11.26 -22.68 1.64
N LEU A 276 11.59 -23.88 1.15
CA LEU A 276 11.27 -25.15 1.83
C LEU A 276 11.90 -25.26 3.23
N GLU A 277 13.13 -24.76 3.42
CA GLU A 277 13.78 -24.68 4.73
C GLU A 277 12.99 -23.83 5.72
N ILE A 278 12.57 -22.62 5.33
CA ILE A 278 11.72 -21.74 6.13
C ILE A 278 10.38 -22.41 6.45
N LEU A 279 9.74 -23.02 5.44
CA LEU A 279 8.41 -23.63 5.61
C LEU A 279 8.44 -24.86 6.51
N ARG A 280 9.52 -25.65 6.47
CA ARG A 280 9.80 -26.74 7.43
C ARG A 280 10.03 -26.19 8.84
N PHE A 281 10.84 -25.14 8.99
CA PHE A 281 11.07 -24.48 10.27
C PHE A 281 9.78 -23.94 10.90
N THR A 282 8.86 -23.39 10.09
CA THR A 282 7.56 -22.90 10.57
C THR A 282 6.52 -23.99 10.80
N GLY A 283 6.76 -25.23 10.37
CA GLY A 283 5.78 -26.33 10.42
C GLY A 283 4.60 -26.13 9.46
N ALA A 284 4.82 -25.49 8.32
CA ALA A 284 3.73 -25.03 7.44
C ALA A 284 2.90 -26.14 6.76
N ASP A 285 3.35 -27.40 6.80
CA ASP A 285 2.59 -28.58 6.36
C ASP A 285 1.59 -29.09 7.42
N GLN A 286 1.64 -28.58 8.66
CA GLN A 286 0.74 -28.95 9.76
C GLN A 286 -0.56 -28.12 9.69
N VAL A 287 -1.31 -28.27 8.59
CA VAL A 287 -2.47 -27.41 8.26
C VAL A 287 -3.64 -27.50 9.25
N ASP A 288 -3.71 -28.56 10.04
CA ASP A 288 -4.67 -28.77 11.14
C ASP A 288 -4.28 -27.98 12.41
N GLN A 289 -2.98 -27.76 12.60
CA GLN A 289 -2.43 -27.00 13.72
C GLN A 289 -2.43 -25.50 13.41
N ARG A 290 -2.80 -24.72 14.43
CA ARG A 290 -2.99 -23.27 14.33
C ARG A 290 -2.38 -22.62 15.56
N ASP A 291 -1.81 -21.44 15.39
CA ASP A 291 -1.29 -20.63 16.49
C ASP A 291 -0.29 -21.43 17.38
N HIS A 292 0.51 -22.33 16.78
CA HIS A 292 1.41 -23.25 17.48
C HIS A 292 2.84 -22.73 17.60
N LEU A 293 3.29 -21.85 16.70
CA LEU A 293 4.62 -21.23 16.73
C LEU A 293 4.51 -19.76 17.12
N ARG A 294 4.71 -19.49 18.42
CA ARG A 294 4.71 -18.12 18.96
C ARG A 294 6.01 -17.40 18.61
N MET A 295 5.87 -16.20 18.08
CA MET A 295 6.95 -15.23 17.90
C MET A 295 6.96 -14.18 19.01
N GLU A 296 8.12 -13.57 19.23
CA GLU A 296 8.32 -12.51 20.23
C GLU A 296 9.23 -11.39 19.69
N LEU A 297 9.06 -10.17 20.20
CA LEU A 297 10.00 -9.07 19.96
C LEU A 297 11.15 -9.16 20.98
N SER A 298 12.40 -8.93 20.55
CA SER A 298 13.47 -8.67 21.51
C SER A 298 13.26 -7.32 22.21
N ALA A 299 13.85 -7.13 23.38
CA ALA A 299 13.69 -5.87 24.14
C ALA A 299 14.14 -4.64 23.32
N GLN A 300 15.17 -4.78 22.48
CA GLN A 300 15.66 -3.73 21.59
C GLN A 300 14.67 -3.47 20.44
N ALA A 301 14.13 -4.54 19.82
CA ALA A 301 13.10 -4.41 18.78
C ALA A 301 11.80 -3.80 19.31
N GLN A 302 11.38 -4.17 20.52
CA GLN A 302 10.22 -3.59 21.20
C GLN A 302 10.42 -2.10 21.48
N TRP A 303 11.62 -1.69 21.95
CA TRP A 303 11.96 -0.28 22.14
C TRP A 303 11.95 0.49 20.81
N ARG A 304 12.58 -0.06 19.76
CA ARG A 304 12.62 0.53 18.42
C ARG A 304 11.23 0.69 17.82
N TYR A 305 10.40 -0.35 17.90
CA TYR A 305 8.99 -0.29 17.49
C TYR A 305 8.22 0.77 18.27
N ALA A 306 8.40 0.86 19.60
CA ALA A 306 7.71 1.84 20.43
C ALA A 306 8.17 3.30 20.15
N GLN A 307 9.39 3.51 19.65
CA GLN A 307 9.85 4.79 19.13
C GLN A 307 9.14 5.13 17.82
N LEU A 308 9.20 4.23 16.82
CA LEU A 308 8.57 4.39 15.50
C LEU A 308 7.05 4.57 15.60
N TYR A 309 6.40 3.89 16.56
CA TYR A 309 4.97 4.02 16.82
C TYR A 309 4.58 5.42 17.28
N ARG A 310 5.38 6.07 18.13
CA ARG A 310 5.10 7.44 18.61
C ARG A 310 5.50 8.53 17.62
N THR A 311 6.25 8.18 16.57
CA THR A 311 6.79 9.12 15.59
C THR A 311 6.20 8.84 14.21
N GLU A 312 6.85 8.01 13.39
CA GLU A 312 6.56 7.85 11.97
C GLU A 312 5.24 7.10 11.68
N LEU A 313 4.87 6.08 12.46
CA LEU A 313 3.71 5.23 12.15
C LEU A 313 2.35 5.92 12.40
N ASN A 314 2.32 6.91 13.31
CA ASN A 314 1.15 7.74 13.59
C ASN A 314 1.33 9.18 13.07
N GLU A 315 2.35 9.44 12.23
CA GLU A 315 2.54 10.75 11.62
C GLU A 315 1.41 11.07 10.63
N ASP A 316 0.74 12.20 10.86
CA ASP A 316 -0.22 12.81 9.95
C ASP A 316 0.48 13.26 8.66
N GLN A 317 0.03 12.73 7.52
CA GLN A 317 0.60 13.02 6.21
C GLN A 317 0.08 14.33 5.59
N GLY A 318 -0.86 15.02 6.25
CA GLY A 318 -1.47 16.28 5.81
C GLY A 318 -2.58 16.13 4.76
N SER A 319 -2.98 14.90 4.45
CA SER A 319 -4.06 14.58 3.51
C SER A 319 -4.92 13.47 4.09
N GLU A 320 -6.21 13.74 4.28
CA GLU A 320 -7.19 12.77 4.83
C GLU A 320 -7.27 11.49 3.98
N VAL A 321 -7.23 11.64 2.66
CA VAL A 321 -7.20 10.51 1.70
C VAL A 321 -5.96 9.65 1.93
N VAL A 322 -4.77 10.24 2.03
CA VAL A 322 -3.52 9.51 2.31
C VAL A 322 -3.55 8.86 3.69
N ASN A 323 -3.98 9.59 4.73
CA ASN A 323 -4.05 9.09 6.10
C ASN A 323 -4.98 7.88 6.20
N SER A 324 -6.18 7.95 5.60
CA SER A 324 -7.16 6.86 5.60
C SER A 324 -6.63 5.56 4.97
N MET A 325 -5.76 5.66 3.96
CA MET A 325 -5.06 4.52 3.35
C MET A 325 -3.88 3.99 4.18
N LEU A 326 -3.38 4.75 5.15
CA LEU A 326 -2.17 4.44 5.93
C LEU A 326 -2.45 4.16 7.42
N GLU A 327 -3.73 4.06 7.83
CA GLU A 327 -4.13 3.77 9.22
C GLU A 327 -3.53 2.46 9.77
N ARG A 328 -3.21 1.49 8.91
CA ARG A 328 -2.71 0.16 9.31
C ARG A 328 -1.20 -0.01 9.14
N ARG A 329 -0.44 1.08 9.01
CA ARG A 329 1.05 1.05 8.98
C ARG A 329 1.65 0.24 10.14
N ALA A 330 1.16 0.42 11.37
CA ALA A 330 1.68 -0.29 12.54
C ALA A 330 1.48 -1.82 12.51
N PRO A 331 0.26 -2.37 12.31
CA PRO A 331 0.08 -3.82 12.18
C PRO A 331 0.74 -4.39 10.92
N MET A 332 0.88 -3.62 9.83
CA MET A 332 1.63 -4.02 8.64
C MET A 332 3.13 -4.19 8.91
N LEU A 333 3.75 -3.23 9.62
CA LEU A 333 5.16 -3.29 10.00
C LEU A 333 5.44 -4.57 10.79
N LEU A 334 4.61 -4.88 11.79
CA LEU A 334 4.78 -6.08 12.61
C LEU A 334 4.71 -7.36 11.77
N ARG A 335 3.76 -7.46 10.82
CA ARG A 335 3.64 -8.63 9.93
C ARG A 335 4.83 -8.78 8.97
N LEU A 336 5.39 -7.67 8.49
CA LEU A 336 6.62 -7.67 7.68
C LEU A 336 7.85 -8.05 8.53
N ALA A 337 7.97 -7.54 9.75
CA ALA A 337 9.08 -7.85 10.65
C ALA A 337 9.04 -9.31 11.13
N MET A 338 7.85 -9.89 11.33
CA MET A 338 7.67 -11.34 11.48
C MET A 338 8.23 -12.09 10.27
N LEU A 339 7.82 -11.71 9.05
CA LEU A 339 8.25 -12.37 7.83
C LEU A 339 9.79 -12.35 7.66
N PHE A 340 10.44 -11.22 7.95
CA PHE A 340 11.90 -11.11 7.87
C PHE A 340 12.64 -11.93 8.92
N ALA A 341 12.13 -12.00 10.15
CA ALA A 341 12.69 -12.90 11.17
C ALA A 341 12.59 -14.38 10.75
N LEU A 342 11.48 -14.75 10.11
CA LEU A 342 11.28 -16.11 9.60
C LEU A 342 12.19 -16.43 8.40
N THR A 343 12.57 -15.45 7.57
CA THR A 343 13.59 -15.68 6.52
C THR A 343 15.00 -15.94 7.06
N ASP A 344 15.24 -15.58 8.32
CA ASP A 344 16.49 -15.84 9.04
C ASP A 344 16.37 -17.06 9.98
N LEU A 345 15.27 -17.82 9.87
CA LEU A 345 14.93 -19.00 10.69
C LEU A 345 14.83 -18.68 12.20
N GLN A 346 14.23 -17.54 12.53
CA GLN A 346 14.06 -17.06 13.91
C GLN A 346 12.59 -16.84 14.27
N THR A 347 12.19 -17.28 15.47
CA THR A 347 10.94 -16.89 16.12
C THR A 347 11.04 -15.54 16.85
N ARG A 348 12.24 -14.95 16.91
CA ARG A 348 12.50 -13.66 17.55
C ARG A 348 12.62 -12.56 16.50
N VAL A 349 11.82 -11.51 16.66
CA VAL A 349 11.91 -10.29 15.85
C VAL A 349 12.90 -9.34 16.52
N ASP A 350 14.06 -9.14 15.87
CA ASP A 350 15.11 -8.22 16.27
C ASP A 350 15.09 -6.90 15.47
N VAL A 351 15.93 -5.94 15.87
CA VAL A 351 15.98 -4.57 15.31
C VAL A 351 16.12 -4.53 13.78
N PRO A 352 16.99 -5.34 13.13
CA PRO A 352 17.10 -5.34 11.66
C PRO A 352 15.79 -5.66 10.94
N HIS A 353 14.98 -6.56 11.51
CA HIS A 353 13.67 -6.93 10.95
C HIS A 353 12.66 -5.77 11.06
N ILE A 354 12.71 -5.02 12.17
CA ILE A 354 11.89 -3.81 12.37
C ILE A 354 12.29 -2.70 11.40
N ASP A 355 13.58 -2.44 11.22
CA ASP A 355 14.06 -1.39 10.32
C ASP A 355 13.84 -1.75 8.83
N ALA A 356 13.98 -3.03 8.45
CA ALA A 356 13.62 -3.52 7.12
C ALA A 356 12.11 -3.37 6.85
N ALA A 357 11.26 -3.69 7.83
CA ALA A 357 9.82 -3.49 7.75
C ALA A 357 9.44 -1.99 7.70
N MET A 358 10.13 -1.13 8.46
CA MET A 358 9.90 0.31 8.41
C MET A 358 10.26 0.91 7.05
N ALA A 359 11.34 0.44 6.41
CA ALA A 359 11.71 0.86 5.06
C ALA A 359 10.60 0.58 4.03
N TRP A 360 9.91 -0.57 4.16
CA TRP A 360 8.69 -0.85 3.37
C TRP A 360 7.57 0.13 3.68
N ILE A 361 7.29 0.41 4.96
CA ILE A 361 6.25 1.38 5.36
C ILE A 361 6.54 2.78 4.80
N GLN A 362 7.78 3.23 4.82
CA GLN A 362 8.20 4.51 4.22
C GLN A 362 7.98 4.51 2.70
N TYR A 363 8.36 3.43 2.00
CA TYR A 363 8.14 3.29 0.56
C TYR A 363 6.66 3.26 0.16
N ILE A 364 5.83 2.58 0.95
CA ILE A 364 4.36 2.53 0.75
C ILE A 364 3.75 3.92 1.00
N THR A 365 4.18 4.60 2.07
CA THR A 365 3.75 5.97 2.38
C THR A 365 4.07 6.92 1.22
N ALA A 366 5.31 6.88 0.71
CA ALA A 366 5.72 7.66 -0.46
C ALA A 366 4.93 7.27 -1.74
N SER A 367 4.63 5.98 -1.92
CA SER A 367 3.83 5.48 -3.05
C SER A 367 2.40 5.97 -3.03
N VAL A 368 1.72 5.90 -1.88
CA VAL A 368 0.35 6.42 -1.71
C VAL A 368 0.32 7.93 -1.96
N ARG A 369 1.25 8.70 -1.37
CA ARG A 369 1.36 10.16 -1.65
C ARG A 369 1.55 10.46 -3.14
N TYR A 370 2.47 9.75 -3.79
CA TYR A 370 2.78 9.95 -5.21
C TYR A 370 1.62 9.57 -6.16
N VAL A 371 0.71 8.68 -5.75
CA VAL A 371 -0.44 8.28 -6.55
C VAL A 371 -1.67 9.18 -6.31
N PHE A 372 -1.95 9.57 -5.06
CA PHE A 372 -3.23 10.18 -4.68
C PHE A 372 -3.19 11.67 -4.35
N VAL A 373 -2.01 12.28 -4.16
CA VAL A 373 -1.86 13.74 -3.98
C VAL A 373 -1.33 14.33 -5.28
N SER A 374 -1.80 15.49 -5.74
CA SER A 374 -1.18 16.17 -6.90
C SER A 374 0.22 16.71 -6.54
N ALA A 375 1.07 16.98 -7.51
CA ALA A 375 2.39 17.57 -7.21
C ALA A 375 2.25 18.98 -6.58
N ALA A 376 1.27 19.77 -7.03
CA ALA A 376 0.98 21.09 -6.50
C ALA A 376 0.45 21.06 -5.05
N ASP A 377 -0.41 20.09 -4.72
CA ASP A 377 -0.92 19.94 -3.36
C ASP A 377 0.15 19.40 -2.41
N ASP A 378 1.00 18.47 -2.87
CA ASP A 378 2.12 17.92 -2.09
C ASP A 378 3.14 19.01 -1.71
N ALA A 379 3.44 19.93 -2.63
CA ALA A 379 4.25 21.12 -2.35
C ALA A 379 3.55 22.12 -1.42
N ARG A 380 2.23 22.35 -1.58
CA ARG A 380 1.45 23.20 -0.66
C ARG A 380 1.46 22.62 0.76
N MET A 381 1.31 21.31 0.90
CA MET A 381 1.38 20.59 2.17
C MET A 381 2.77 20.67 2.81
N ALA A 382 3.83 20.50 2.04
CA ALA A 382 5.21 20.66 2.52
C ALA A 382 5.48 22.10 3.01
N GLN A 383 5.03 23.10 2.25
CA GLN A 383 5.13 24.51 2.65
C GLN A 383 4.31 24.81 3.91
N ALA A 384 3.08 24.30 4.01
CA ALA A 384 2.25 24.43 5.21
C ALA A 384 2.95 23.81 6.44
N LEU A 385 3.58 22.64 6.31
CA LEU A 385 4.32 21.99 7.40
C LEU A 385 5.56 22.79 7.85
N GLU A 386 6.32 23.37 6.92
CA GLU A 386 7.44 24.27 7.26
C GLU A 386 6.96 25.48 8.08
N LEU A 387 5.87 26.11 7.62
CA LEU A 387 5.24 27.24 8.31
C LEU A 387 4.68 26.83 9.69
N SER A 388 4.06 25.66 9.78
CA SER A 388 3.58 25.07 11.04
C SER A 388 4.70 24.92 12.07
N ASN A 389 5.86 24.40 11.66
CA ASN A 389 7.01 24.26 12.55
C ASN A 389 7.54 25.62 13.04
N ARG A 390 7.52 26.66 12.18
CA ARG A 390 7.85 28.04 12.57
C ARG A 390 6.82 28.65 13.54
N VAL A 391 5.53 28.37 13.36
CA VAL A 391 4.48 28.78 14.30
C VAL A 391 4.67 28.09 15.66
N LEU A 392 5.02 26.80 15.70
CA LEU A 392 5.29 26.09 16.95
C LEU A 392 6.49 26.69 17.71
N ALA A 393 7.61 26.94 17.04
CA ALA A 393 8.76 27.58 17.65
C ALA A 393 8.40 28.97 18.22
N PHE A 394 7.66 29.77 17.45
CA PHE A 394 7.19 31.08 17.91
C PHE A 394 6.24 31.00 19.12
N LEU A 395 5.31 30.04 19.14
CA LEU A 395 4.39 29.83 20.26
C LEU A 395 5.08 29.24 21.49
N HIS A 396 6.18 28.49 21.32
CA HIS A 396 7.01 28.03 22.42
C HIS A 396 7.66 29.21 23.17
N ASP A 397 8.19 30.20 22.42
CA ASP A 397 8.84 31.37 23.02
C ASP A 397 7.84 32.41 23.56
N ARG A 398 6.65 32.57 22.92
CA ARG A 398 5.61 33.54 23.30
C ARG A 398 4.54 32.99 24.25
N GLY A 399 4.41 31.67 24.39
CA GLY A 399 3.32 30.99 25.08
C GLY A 399 1.97 31.03 24.35
N GLN A 400 1.54 32.22 23.92
CA GLN A 400 0.33 32.41 23.10
C GLN A 400 0.46 33.61 22.14
N ALA A 401 -0.27 33.56 21.01
CA ALA A 401 -0.33 34.64 20.04
C ALA A 401 -1.67 34.70 19.31
N THR A 402 -2.09 35.91 18.92
CA THR A 402 -3.21 36.10 17.99
C THR A 402 -2.80 35.80 16.55
N ARG A 403 -3.79 35.50 15.69
CA ARG A 403 -3.59 35.35 14.24
C ARG A 403 -2.83 36.53 13.60
N SER A 404 -3.08 37.75 14.08
CA SER A 404 -2.38 38.96 13.62
C SER A 404 -0.92 38.99 14.06
N GLN A 405 -0.61 38.68 15.32
CA GLN A 405 0.77 38.61 15.82
C GLN A 405 1.59 37.53 15.12
N ILE A 406 0.99 36.38 14.80
CA ILE A 406 1.67 35.34 13.99
C ILE A 406 2.02 35.90 12.60
N SER A 407 1.11 36.65 11.98
CA SER A 407 1.36 37.31 10.69
C SER A 407 2.44 38.39 10.77
N THR A 408 2.44 39.26 11.78
CA THR A 408 3.32 40.45 11.86
C THR A 408 4.65 40.18 12.56
N GLU A 409 4.69 39.30 13.55
CA GLU A 409 5.88 39.07 14.39
C GLU A 409 6.64 37.81 13.96
N CYS A 410 5.96 36.66 13.80
CA CYS A 410 6.59 35.41 13.35
C CYS A 410 6.95 35.45 11.86
N PHE A 411 6.03 35.93 11.01
CA PHE A 411 6.20 35.96 9.56
C PHE A 411 6.56 37.32 8.97
N ARG A 412 6.59 38.40 9.78
CA ARG A 412 6.97 39.77 9.33
C ARG A 412 6.17 40.26 8.11
N GLY A 413 4.91 39.84 7.99
CA GLY A 413 4.02 40.14 6.87
C GLY A 413 4.38 39.46 5.55
N LYS A 414 5.41 38.60 5.50
CA LYS A 414 5.93 38.00 4.26
C LYS A 414 5.18 36.75 3.78
N VAL A 415 4.31 36.18 4.61
CA VAL A 415 3.57 34.95 4.28
C VAL A 415 2.10 35.29 4.01
N PRO A 416 1.53 34.86 2.87
CA PRO A 416 0.12 35.04 2.53
C PRO A 416 -0.84 34.56 3.61
N LYS A 417 -2.02 35.20 3.66
CA LYS A 417 -3.06 34.86 4.65
C LYS A 417 -3.47 33.39 4.62
N SER A 418 -3.68 32.84 3.42
CA SER A 418 -4.05 31.42 3.22
C SER A 418 -3.03 30.48 3.86
N LEU A 419 -1.75 30.62 3.52
CA LEU A 419 -0.70 29.75 4.04
C LEU A 419 -0.51 29.82 5.57
N ILE A 420 -0.75 30.99 6.17
CA ILE A 420 -0.81 31.10 7.65
C ILE A 420 -2.00 30.31 8.18
N ASP A 421 -3.18 30.52 7.62
CA ASP A 421 -4.42 29.87 8.08
C ASP A 421 -4.35 28.34 7.85
N ASP A 422 -3.74 27.87 6.77
CA ASP A 422 -3.43 26.45 6.46
C ASP A 422 -2.48 25.83 7.50
N SER A 423 -1.39 26.54 7.84
CA SER A 423 -0.44 26.07 8.87
C SER A 423 -1.08 25.97 10.25
N LEU A 424 -1.94 26.92 10.61
CA LEU A 424 -2.70 26.90 11.86
C LEU A 424 -3.71 25.75 11.88
N GLN A 425 -4.36 25.47 10.75
CA GLN A 425 -5.27 24.33 10.63
C GLN A 425 -4.53 23.00 10.80
N CYS A 426 -3.39 22.83 10.12
CA CYS A 426 -2.52 21.65 10.25
C CYS A 426 -2.13 21.35 11.71
N LEU A 427 -1.80 22.37 12.50
CA LEU A 427 -1.46 22.23 13.93
C LEU A 427 -2.67 21.98 14.85
N LEU A 428 -3.89 22.36 14.41
CA LEU A 428 -5.14 22.13 15.14
C LEU A 428 -5.73 20.74 14.87
N THR A 429 -5.56 20.20 13.66
CA THR A 429 -6.12 18.91 13.24
C THR A 429 -5.18 17.73 13.44
N SER A 430 -3.90 17.97 13.74
CA SER A 430 -2.97 16.89 14.09
C SER A 430 -3.50 16.06 15.26
N THR A 431 -3.10 14.80 15.37
CA THR A 431 -3.49 13.92 16.49
C THR A 431 -2.24 13.48 17.27
N PRO A 432 -2.05 13.92 18.53
CA PRO A 432 -2.83 14.94 19.25
C PRO A 432 -2.68 16.34 18.61
N PRO A 433 -3.62 17.27 18.86
CA PRO A 433 -3.49 18.66 18.43
C PRO A 433 -2.23 19.28 19.03
N LYS A 434 -1.39 19.92 18.21
CA LYS A 434 -0.16 20.58 18.70
C LYS A 434 -0.43 21.98 19.26
N ILE A 435 -1.51 22.62 18.81
CA ILE A 435 -1.99 23.90 19.35
C ILE A 435 -3.46 23.83 19.73
N THR A 436 -3.92 24.78 20.55
CA THR A 436 -5.33 25.02 20.82
C THR A 436 -5.68 26.46 20.47
N VAL A 437 -6.88 26.68 19.94
CA VAL A 437 -7.41 28.01 19.64
C VAL A 437 -8.55 28.36 20.61
N ARG A 438 -8.55 29.59 21.12
CA ARG A 438 -9.66 30.16 21.90
C ARG A 438 -10.14 31.43 21.24
N GLN A 439 -11.45 31.68 21.34
CA GLN A 439 -12.01 33.00 21.06
C GLN A 439 -11.83 33.87 22.30
N ALA A 440 -11.41 35.11 22.11
CA ALA A 440 -11.29 36.13 23.13
C ALA A 440 -12.01 37.40 22.66
N ASP A 441 -12.66 38.08 23.59
CA ASP A 441 -13.25 39.39 23.34
C ASP A 441 -12.17 40.42 23.02
N ARG A 442 -12.53 41.43 22.24
CA ARG A 442 -11.59 42.50 21.90
C ARG A 442 -11.42 43.44 23.10
N SER A 443 -10.17 43.72 23.45
CA SER A 443 -9.81 44.66 24.52
C SER A 443 -10.21 46.11 24.25
N ASP A 444 -10.64 46.43 23.03
CA ASP A 444 -11.08 47.77 22.59
C ASP A 444 -12.61 47.96 22.59
N GLY A 445 -13.39 46.91 22.84
CA GLY A 445 -14.86 46.95 22.78
C GLY A 445 -15.46 47.22 21.39
N ALA A 446 -14.65 47.23 20.33
CA ALA A 446 -15.10 47.62 19.00
C ALA A 446 -15.87 46.49 18.29
N PRO A 447 -16.97 46.80 17.57
CA PRO A 447 -17.75 45.78 16.86
C PRO A 447 -16.90 45.07 15.79
N GLY A 448 -16.88 43.75 15.85
CA GLY A 448 -16.16 42.92 14.88
C GLY A 448 -15.99 41.47 15.35
N ALA A 449 -15.42 40.62 14.50
CA ALA A 449 -15.20 39.21 14.83
C ALA A 449 -14.25 39.05 16.05
N PRO A 450 -14.53 38.07 16.94
CA PRO A 450 -13.71 37.81 18.13
C PRO A 450 -12.30 37.38 17.77
N LEU A 451 -11.35 37.72 18.64
CA LEU A 451 -9.93 37.42 18.43
C LEU A 451 -9.68 35.92 18.60
N ARG A 452 -9.03 35.30 17.61
CA ARG A 452 -8.51 33.94 17.73
C ARG A 452 -7.11 33.99 18.34
N VAL A 453 -6.99 33.48 19.57
CA VAL A 453 -5.73 33.32 20.31
C VAL A 453 -5.31 31.86 20.24
N TYR A 454 -4.10 31.63 19.77
CA TYR A 454 -3.49 30.30 19.62
C TYR A 454 -2.42 30.13 20.69
N ARG A 455 -2.35 28.94 21.28
CA ARG A 455 -1.35 28.54 22.28
C ARG A 455 -0.96 27.08 22.05
N LEU A 456 0.20 26.66 22.55
CA LEU A 456 0.56 25.23 22.56
C LEU A 456 -0.53 24.40 23.27
N ALA A 457 -0.78 23.19 22.77
CA ALA A 457 -1.55 22.20 23.51
C ALA A 457 -0.77 21.76 24.75
N ALA A 458 -1.49 21.32 25.79
CA ALA A 458 -0.83 20.66 26.92
C ALA A 458 -0.33 19.28 26.45
N PRO A 459 0.86 18.83 26.92
CA PRO A 459 1.42 17.51 26.58
C PRO A 459 0.60 16.34 27.15
#